data_AF-A0A971VY72-F1
#
_entry.id   AF-A0A971VY72-F1
#
_cell.length_a   1.000
_cell.length_b   1.000
_cell.length_c   1.000
_cell.angle_alpha   90.00
_cell.angle_beta   90.00
_cell.angle_gamma   90.00
#
_symmetry.space_group_name_H-M   'P 1'
#
loop_
_entity.id
_entity.type
_entity.pdbx_description
1 polymer ?
#
loop_
_entity_poly.entity_id
_entity_poly.type
_entity_poly.pdbx_seq_one_letter_code
_entity_poly.pdbx_strand_id
1 'polypeptide(L)'
;MRASFLNVNFFESYVAAKIKRELSMEKYSVTSQVSSYALFDLPNRKFLMKPDIVVKRKTYKAIFILDTKWKILSDMKSNYGISQADMYQMYAYQEKYNAQNVTLLYPATERLSTIQEIEFQSGDGVTVKVKFIDLFNVKNSISDIVSCFNE
;
A
#
# COMPACT_ATOMS: atom_id res chain seq x y z
N MET A 1 -14.80 17.99 -7.49
CA MET A 1 -14.83 16.50 -7.43
C MET A 1 -13.96 15.83 -8.50
N ARG A 2 -13.90 16.29 -9.77
CA ARG A 2 -13.03 15.70 -10.82
C ARG A 2 -11.51 15.85 -10.57
N ALA A 3 -11.04 17.01 -10.11
CA ALA A 3 -9.60 17.26 -9.94
C ALA A 3 -8.95 16.41 -8.81
N SER A 4 -9.64 16.22 -7.68
CA SER A 4 -9.15 15.36 -6.59
C SER A 4 -9.04 13.90 -7.01
N PHE A 5 -9.99 13.43 -7.83
CA PHE A 5 -9.98 12.07 -8.36
C PHE A 5 -8.83 11.85 -9.38
N LEU A 6 -8.57 12.83 -10.25
CA LEU A 6 -7.43 12.79 -11.17
C LEU A 6 -6.09 12.70 -10.43
N ASN A 7 -5.93 13.44 -9.33
CA ASN A 7 -4.71 13.41 -8.53
C ASN A 7 -4.50 12.06 -7.82
N VAL A 8 -5.57 11.44 -7.32
CA VAL A 8 -5.50 10.09 -6.73
C VAL A 8 -5.01 9.08 -7.77
N ASN A 9 -5.67 9.02 -8.94
CA ASN A 9 -5.29 8.06 -9.98
C ASN A 9 -3.89 8.33 -10.53
N PHE A 10 -3.48 9.60 -10.62
CA PHE A 10 -2.11 9.95 -11.03
C PHE A 10 -1.10 9.45 -10.00
N PHE A 11 -1.31 9.71 -8.71
CA PHE A 11 -0.40 9.26 -7.66
C PHE A 11 -0.28 7.74 -7.63
N GLU A 12 -1.42 7.04 -7.68
CA GLU A 12 -1.48 5.58 -7.73
C GLU A 12 -0.66 5.02 -8.91
N SER A 13 -0.99 5.44 -10.14
CA SER A 13 -0.35 4.95 -11.35
C SER A 13 1.14 5.33 -11.42
N TYR A 14 1.49 6.51 -10.92
CA TYR A 14 2.88 6.96 -10.83
C TYR A 14 3.70 6.08 -9.88
N VAL A 15 3.22 5.87 -8.65
CA VAL A 15 3.89 5.03 -7.64
C VAL A 15 4.00 3.59 -8.14
N ALA A 16 2.92 3.03 -8.70
CA ALA A 16 2.91 1.69 -9.28
C ALA A 16 3.96 1.53 -10.39
N ALA A 17 4.05 2.50 -11.30
CA ALA A 17 5.04 2.49 -12.37
C ALA A 17 6.47 2.56 -11.85
N LYS A 18 6.74 3.34 -10.79
CA LYS A 18 8.06 3.44 -10.18
C LYS A 18 8.48 2.15 -9.48
N ILE A 19 7.60 1.56 -8.67
CA ILE A 19 7.85 0.28 -8.00
C ILE A 19 8.13 -0.83 -9.03
N LYS A 20 7.32 -0.90 -10.09
CA LYS A 20 7.51 -1.88 -11.16
C LYS A 20 8.86 -1.73 -11.88
N ARG A 21 9.38 -0.51 -12.00
CA ARG A 21 10.68 -0.25 -12.64
C ARG A 21 11.87 -0.59 -11.73
N GLU A 22 11.72 -0.39 -10.43
CA GLU A 22 12.78 -0.67 -9.44
C GLU A 22 12.93 -2.17 -9.17
N LEU A 23 11.83 -2.93 -9.23
CA LEU A 23 11.83 -4.36 -8.98
C LEU A 23 12.33 -5.17 -10.19
N SER A 24 13.16 -6.17 -9.91
CA SER A 24 13.56 -7.17 -10.91
C SER A 24 12.35 -8.01 -11.35
N MET A 25 11.96 -7.87 -12.61
CA MET A 25 10.85 -8.63 -13.21
C MET A 25 11.12 -10.13 -13.31
N GLU A 26 12.38 -10.57 -13.14
CA GLU A 26 12.71 -11.99 -13.01
C GLU A 26 12.25 -12.52 -11.66
N LYS A 27 12.51 -11.76 -10.58
CA LYS A 27 12.22 -12.15 -9.20
C LYS A 27 10.79 -11.84 -8.76
N TYR A 28 10.17 -10.82 -9.34
CA TYR A 28 8.89 -10.28 -8.88
C TYR A 28 7.87 -10.17 -10.02
N SER A 29 6.59 -10.25 -9.66
CA SER A 29 5.48 -9.79 -10.49
C SER A 29 4.78 -8.64 -9.78
N VAL A 30 4.59 -7.52 -10.49
CA VAL A 30 3.88 -6.34 -10.00
C VAL A 30 2.62 -6.16 -10.83
N THR A 31 1.46 -6.18 -10.19
CA THR A 31 0.17 -5.95 -10.82
C THR A 31 -0.54 -4.81 -10.11
N SER A 32 -1.07 -3.85 -10.88
CA SER A 32 -1.88 -2.74 -10.36
C SER A 32 -3.37 -2.97 -10.60
N GLN A 33 -4.22 -2.57 -9.67
CA GLN A 33 -5.68 -2.54 -9.82
C GLN A 33 -6.35 -3.89 -10.14
N VAL A 34 -5.75 -5.01 -9.74
CA VAL A 34 -6.31 -6.34 -10.02
C VAL A 34 -7.24 -6.78 -8.89
N SER A 35 -8.50 -7.06 -9.23
CA SER A 35 -9.50 -7.57 -8.31
C SER A 35 -9.50 -9.10 -8.21
N SER A 36 -8.40 -9.66 -7.72
CA SER A 36 -8.23 -11.13 -7.65
C SER A 36 -9.06 -11.79 -6.56
N TYR A 37 -9.36 -11.09 -5.45
CA TYR A 37 -10.05 -11.65 -4.28
C TYR A 37 -11.33 -10.89 -3.95
N ALA A 38 -12.27 -11.58 -3.33
CA ALA A 38 -13.53 -11.01 -2.83
C ALA A 38 -13.53 -11.07 -1.29
N LEU A 39 -14.19 -10.12 -0.62
CA LEU A 39 -14.33 -10.20 0.83
C LEU A 39 -15.21 -11.39 1.24
N PHE A 40 -16.21 -11.72 0.43
CA PHE A 40 -17.09 -12.87 0.64
C PHE A 40 -17.20 -13.70 -0.64
N ASP A 41 -17.06 -15.02 -0.51
CA ASP A 41 -17.10 -15.96 -1.64
C ASP A 41 -18.49 -16.58 -1.85
N LEU A 42 -19.31 -16.62 -0.79
CA LEU A 42 -20.68 -17.12 -0.79
C LEU A 42 -21.69 -15.99 -0.48
N PRO A 43 -22.92 -16.04 -1.02
CA PRO A 43 -23.46 -17.05 -1.96
C PRO A 43 -22.86 -16.96 -3.38
N ASN A 44 -22.20 -15.85 -3.68
CA ASN A 44 -21.31 -15.67 -4.81
C ASN A 44 -20.27 -14.62 -4.44
N ARG A 45 -19.21 -14.46 -5.23
CA ARG A 45 -18.16 -13.49 -4.94
C ARG A 45 -18.74 -12.07 -4.86
N LYS A 46 -18.69 -11.47 -3.67
CA LYS A 46 -19.19 -10.12 -3.38
C LYS A 46 -18.09 -9.27 -2.75
N PHE A 47 -18.19 -7.96 -2.99
CA PHE A 47 -17.25 -6.96 -2.48
C PHE A 47 -15.81 -7.28 -2.91
N LEU A 48 -15.58 -7.20 -4.23
CA LEU A 48 -14.26 -7.39 -4.82
C LEU A 48 -13.27 -6.41 -4.20
N MET A 49 -12.19 -6.95 -3.67
CA MET A 49 -11.08 -6.17 -3.15
C MET A 49 -10.21 -5.72 -4.30
N LYS A 50 -9.74 -4.47 -4.23
CA LYS A 50 -8.99 -3.80 -5.29
C LYS A 50 -7.84 -3.03 -4.66
N PRO A 51 -6.80 -3.73 -4.18
CA PRO A 51 -5.58 -3.03 -3.81
C PRO A 51 -4.99 -2.33 -5.03
N ASP A 52 -4.43 -1.14 -4.81
CA ASP A 52 -3.77 -0.38 -5.86
C ASP A 52 -2.62 -1.16 -6.49
N ILE A 53 -1.79 -1.82 -5.66
CA ILE A 53 -0.62 -2.56 -6.12
C ILE A 53 -0.48 -3.88 -5.35
N VAL A 54 -0.27 -4.96 -6.09
CA VAL A 54 0.09 -6.28 -5.56
C VAL A 54 1.46 -6.65 -6.11
N VAL A 55 2.40 -6.91 -5.20
CA VAL A 55 3.73 -7.42 -5.51
C VAL A 55 3.80 -8.87 -5.07
N LYS A 56 4.22 -9.77 -5.96
CA LYS A 56 4.47 -11.18 -5.61
C LYS A 56 5.91 -11.54 -5.90
N ARG A 57 6.60 -12.12 -4.92
CA ARG A 57 7.94 -12.69 -5.10
C ARG A 57 7.81 -14.11 -5.63
N LYS A 58 8.46 -14.42 -6.75
CA LYS A 58 8.27 -15.69 -7.45
C LYS A 58 8.87 -16.89 -6.72
N THR A 59 9.99 -16.70 -5.99
CA THR A 59 10.75 -17.80 -5.38
C THR A 59 9.97 -18.57 -4.31
N TYR A 60 9.31 -17.87 -3.38
CA TYR A 60 8.55 -18.48 -2.28
C TYR A 60 7.11 -17.95 -2.18
N LYS A 61 6.61 -17.35 -3.26
CA LYS A 61 5.22 -16.86 -3.39
C LYS A 61 4.76 -15.87 -2.32
N ALA A 62 5.68 -15.15 -1.65
CA ALA A 62 5.32 -14.05 -0.76
C ALA A 62 4.54 -12.96 -1.50
N ILE A 63 3.49 -12.46 -0.86
CA ILE A 63 2.59 -11.43 -1.41
C ILE A 63 2.71 -10.18 -0.53
N PHE A 64 2.89 -9.04 -1.17
CA PHE A 64 2.89 -7.73 -0.53
C PHE A 64 1.81 -6.87 -1.18
N ILE A 65 1.03 -6.19 -0.34
CA ILE A 65 -0.04 -5.31 -0.80
C ILE A 65 0.33 -3.88 -0.48
N LEU A 66 0.16 -2.99 -1.45
CA LEU A 66 0.31 -1.56 -1.26
C LEU A 66 -0.98 -0.88 -1.70
N ASP A 67 -1.42 0.09 -0.91
CA ASP A 67 -2.58 0.93 -1.21
C ASP A 67 -2.18 2.40 -1.03
N THR A 68 -2.37 3.20 -2.06
CA THR A 68 -1.92 4.58 -2.11
C THR A 68 -3.06 5.51 -1.70
N LYS A 69 -2.71 6.59 -1.02
CA LYS A 69 -3.70 7.56 -0.56
C LYS A 69 -3.20 8.98 -0.78
N TRP A 70 -3.98 9.77 -1.51
CA TRP A 70 -3.67 11.19 -1.75
C TRP A 70 -4.21 12.09 -0.63
N LYS A 71 -3.60 12.01 0.55
CA LYS A 71 -3.92 12.89 1.69
C LYS A 71 -2.67 13.17 2.54
N ILE A 72 -2.63 14.35 3.14
CA ILE A 72 -1.55 14.76 4.05
C ILE A 72 -1.89 14.29 5.47
N LEU A 73 -1.03 13.46 6.03
CA LEU A 73 -1.09 13.04 7.44
C LEU A 73 -0.43 14.08 8.35
N SER A 74 -0.75 14.04 9.64
CA SER A 74 -0.19 14.95 10.66
C SER A 74 -0.29 14.31 12.04
N ASP A 75 0.79 14.32 12.79
CA ASP A 75 0.90 13.89 14.19
C ASP A 75 -0.07 14.61 15.15
N MET A 76 -0.45 15.85 14.83
CA MET A 76 -1.45 16.62 15.57
C MET A 76 -2.90 16.09 15.41
N LYS A 77 -3.15 15.17 14.48
CA LYS A 77 -4.47 14.55 14.29
C LYS A 77 -4.50 13.19 14.97
N SER A 78 -5.67 12.82 15.52
CA SER A 78 -5.91 11.45 15.99
C SER A 78 -5.56 10.45 14.89
N ASN A 79 -4.82 9.39 15.24
CA ASN A 79 -4.34 8.36 14.31
C ASN A 79 -3.66 8.94 13.06
N TYR A 80 -2.95 10.07 13.21
CA TYR A 80 -2.28 10.80 12.13
C TYR A 80 -3.20 11.33 11.02
N GLY A 81 -4.53 11.22 11.17
CA GLY A 81 -5.51 11.46 10.11
C GLY A 81 -5.76 10.26 9.18
N ILE A 82 -5.27 9.07 9.54
CA ILE A 82 -5.60 7.81 8.87
C ILE A 82 -7.07 7.47 9.16
N SER A 83 -7.82 7.06 8.14
CA SER A 83 -9.24 6.76 8.34
C SER A 83 -9.39 5.33 8.82
N GLN A 84 -10.41 5.07 9.65
CA GLN A 84 -10.71 3.73 10.12
C GLN A 84 -11.06 2.78 8.96
N ALA A 85 -11.73 3.31 7.92
CA ALA A 85 -12.03 2.57 6.70
C ALA A 85 -10.76 2.09 5.97
N ASP A 86 -9.72 2.94 5.89
CA ASP A 86 -8.43 2.54 5.31
C ASP A 86 -7.83 1.38 6.13
N MET A 87 -7.85 1.44 7.46
CA MET A 87 -7.31 0.39 8.31
C MET A 87 -8.07 -0.94 8.19
N TYR A 88 -9.41 -0.90 8.16
CA TYR A 88 -10.22 -2.10 7.92
C TYR A 88 -9.98 -2.70 6.53
N GLN A 89 -9.79 -1.85 5.52
CA GLN A 89 -9.44 -2.30 4.17
C GLN A 89 -8.09 -3.04 4.18
N MET A 90 -7.07 -2.49 4.85
CA MET A 90 -5.76 -3.13 4.96
C MET A 90 -5.80 -4.45 5.73
N TYR A 91 -6.57 -4.50 6.83
CA TYR A 91 -6.81 -5.74 7.57
C TYR A 91 -7.40 -6.82 6.65
N ALA A 92 -8.48 -6.50 5.95
CA ALA A 92 -9.11 -7.43 5.02
C ALA A 92 -8.18 -7.87 3.88
N TYR A 93 -7.33 -6.96 3.37
CA TYR A 93 -6.34 -7.28 2.36
C TYR A 93 -5.31 -8.29 2.86
N GLN A 94 -4.78 -8.09 4.08
CA GLN A 94 -3.78 -9.01 4.61
C GLN A 94 -4.33 -10.42 4.74
N GLU A 95 -5.50 -10.54 5.37
CA GLU A 95 -6.17 -11.81 5.59
C GLU A 95 -6.52 -12.52 4.27
N LYS A 96 -7.15 -11.81 3.33
CA LYS A 96 -7.69 -12.44 2.11
C LYS A 96 -6.63 -12.76 1.06
N TYR A 97 -5.56 -11.98 1.00
CA TYR A 97 -4.43 -12.28 0.13
C TYR A 97 -3.40 -13.19 0.80
N ASN A 98 -3.55 -13.49 2.10
CA ASN A 98 -2.48 -14.07 2.92
C ASN A 98 -1.16 -13.32 2.70
N ALA A 99 -1.25 -11.98 2.77
CA ALA A 99 -0.13 -11.11 2.48
C ALA A 99 0.87 -11.12 3.64
N GLN A 100 2.16 -11.15 3.31
CA GLN A 100 3.22 -11.07 4.30
C GLN A 100 3.25 -9.68 4.94
N ASN A 101 3.01 -8.63 4.14
CA ASN A 101 2.85 -7.26 4.61
C ASN A 101 1.80 -6.52 3.79
N VAL A 102 1.14 -5.58 4.45
CA VAL A 102 0.26 -4.60 3.80
C VAL A 102 0.69 -3.19 4.19
N THR A 103 0.87 -2.31 3.21
CA THR A 103 1.43 -0.97 3.42
C THR A 103 0.56 0.12 2.81
N LEU A 104 0.19 1.12 3.61
CA LEU A 104 -0.40 2.36 3.11
C LEU A 104 0.72 3.33 2.68
N LEU A 105 0.59 3.88 1.49
CA LEU A 105 1.53 4.85 0.93
C LEU A 105 0.89 6.23 0.85
N TYR A 106 1.46 7.18 1.58
CA TYR A 106 1.03 8.58 1.58
C TYR A 106 2.11 9.48 0.97
N PRO A 107 1.78 10.64 0.39
CA PRO A 107 2.78 11.66 0.11
C PRO A 107 3.44 12.13 1.41
N ALA A 108 4.76 12.24 1.41
CA ALA A 108 5.51 12.82 2.53
C ALA A 108 5.22 14.32 2.65
N THR A 109 5.29 14.84 3.87
CA THR A 109 5.21 16.29 4.14
C THR A 109 6.12 16.69 5.27
N GLU A 110 6.47 17.97 5.35
CA GLU A 110 7.29 18.54 6.43
C GLU A 110 6.74 18.23 7.83
N ARG A 111 5.41 18.09 7.96
CA ARG A 111 4.72 17.77 9.23
C ARG A 111 5.09 16.41 9.81
N LEU A 112 5.60 15.50 8.98
CA LEU A 112 6.03 14.16 9.38
C LEU A 112 7.47 13.90 8.92
N SER A 113 8.26 14.96 8.75
CA SER A 113 9.64 14.89 8.22
C SER A 113 10.57 13.99 9.05
N THR A 114 10.25 13.75 10.32
CA THR A 114 11.02 12.88 11.22
C THR A 114 10.49 11.45 11.30
N ILE A 115 9.30 11.17 10.75
CA ILE A 115 8.65 9.86 10.82
C ILE A 115 8.81 9.16 9.47
N GLN A 116 9.64 8.11 9.44
CA GLN A 116 9.91 7.33 8.22
C GLN A 116 8.86 6.23 8.00
N GLU A 117 8.35 5.65 9.09
CA GLU A 117 7.36 4.58 9.07
C GLU A 117 6.51 4.62 10.34
N ILE A 118 5.25 4.21 10.21
CA ILE A 118 4.36 3.91 11.35
C ILE A 118 3.89 2.48 11.17
N GLU A 119 3.90 1.69 12.25
CA GLU A 119 3.44 0.31 12.25
C GLU A 119 2.29 0.13 13.24
N PHE A 120 1.20 -0.48 12.78
CA PHE A 120 0.05 -0.86 13.60
C PHE A 120 -0.08 -2.38 13.64
N GLN A 121 -0.04 -2.95 14.83
CA GLN A 121 -0.20 -4.39 15.05
C GLN A 121 -1.55 -4.66 15.71
N SER A 122 -2.30 -5.61 15.14
CA SER A 122 -3.62 -6.06 15.63
C SER A 122 -3.55 -6.99 16.84
N GLY A 123 -2.42 -7.69 17.02
CA GLY A 123 -2.28 -8.79 17.98
C GLY A 123 -2.79 -10.15 17.47
N ASP A 124 -3.46 -10.21 16.31
CA ASP A 124 -3.96 -11.46 15.70
C ASP A 124 -3.18 -11.89 14.45
N GLY A 125 -2.02 -11.25 14.20
CA GLY A 125 -1.13 -11.54 13.07
C GLY A 125 -1.21 -10.52 11.94
N VAL A 126 -2.19 -9.62 11.94
CA VAL A 126 -2.26 -8.51 10.98
C VAL A 126 -1.36 -7.35 11.41
N THR A 127 -0.50 -6.90 10.52
CA THR A 127 0.38 -5.74 10.69
C THR A 127 0.22 -4.80 9.50
N VAL A 128 -0.23 -3.57 9.77
CA VAL A 128 -0.38 -2.52 8.77
C VAL A 128 0.77 -1.52 8.89
N LYS A 129 1.56 -1.42 7.83
CA LYS A 129 2.64 -0.44 7.73
C LYS A 129 2.14 0.83 7.05
N VAL A 130 2.69 1.97 7.43
CA VAL A 130 2.42 3.27 6.79
C VAL A 130 3.76 3.88 6.43
N LYS A 131 3.97 4.10 5.13
CA LYS A 131 5.19 4.70 4.59
C LYS A 131 4.87 5.93 3.75
N PHE A 132 5.89 6.76 3.55
CA PHE A 132 5.75 8.06 2.91
C PHE A 132 6.58 8.13 1.61
N ILE A 133 5.99 8.73 0.57
CA ILE A 133 6.65 9.01 -0.71
C ILE A 133 7.04 10.48 -0.74
N ASP A 134 8.33 10.77 -0.65
CA ASP A 134 8.83 12.12 -0.92
C ASP A 134 8.75 12.39 -2.42
N LEU A 135 7.88 13.33 -2.81
CA LEU A 135 7.69 13.69 -4.22
C LEU A 135 8.89 14.43 -4.82
N PHE A 136 9.76 15.00 -3.99
CA PHE A 136 11.02 15.61 -4.42
C PHE A 136 12.16 14.58 -4.49
N ASN A 137 12.04 13.46 -3.77
CA ASN A 137 13.01 12.37 -3.77
C ASN A 137 12.37 10.98 -3.89
N VAL A 138 11.55 10.81 -4.93
CA VAL A 138 10.75 9.60 -5.13
C VAL A 138 11.64 8.36 -5.24
N LYS A 139 12.82 8.48 -5.85
CA LYS A 139 13.72 7.34 -6.05
C LYS A 139 14.09 6.70 -4.70
N ASN A 140 14.52 7.50 -3.74
CA ASN A 140 14.91 6.99 -2.42
C ASN A 140 13.72 6.35 -1.70
N SER A 141 12.56 7.02 -1.68
CA SER A 141 11.34 6.45 -1.06
C SER A 141 10.95 5.10 -1.70
N ILE A 142 11.07 4.96 -3.01
CA ILE A 142 10.73 3.72 -3.71
C ILE A 142 11.75 2.61 -3.39
N SER A 143 13.04 2.92 -3.36
CA SER A 143 14.07 1.95 -2.96
C SER A 143 13.86 1.47 -1.51
N ASP A 144 13.49 2.36 -0.59
CA ASP A 144 13.18 2.03 0.81
C ASP A 144 11.90 1.20 0.99
N ILE A 145 10.93 1.33 0.08
CA ILE A 145 9.74 0.48 0.06
C ILE A 145 10.08 -0.90 -0.50
N VAL A 146 10.87 -0.93 -1.57
CA VAL A 146 11.24 -2.17 -2.27
C VAL A 146 12.20 -3.04 -1.45
N SER A 147 13.04 -2.44 -0.61
CA SER A 147 13.95 -3.18 0.28
C SER A 147 13.19 -4.13 1.22
N CYS A 148 12.02 -3.73 1.71
CA CYS A 148 11.16 -4.55 2.57
C CYS A 148 10.58 -5.82 1.91
N PHE A 149 10.68 -5.96 0.59
CA PHE A 149 10.26 -7.19 -0.11
C PHE A 149 11.38 -8.23 -0.22
N ASN A 150 12.61 -7.80 0.07
CA ASN A 150 13.79 -8.65 0.01
C ASN A 150 14.05 -9.43 1.31
N GLU A 151 13.55 -8.91 2.44
CA GLU A 151 13.50 -9.55 3.76
C GLU A 151 12.65 -10.84 3.75
#